data_AF-A0A8H6A8W9-F1
#
_entry.id   AF-A0A8H6A8W9-F1
#
_cell.length_a   1.000
_cell.length_b   1.000
_cell.length_c   1.000
_cell.angle_alpha   90.00
_cell.angle_beta   90.00
_cell.angle_gamma   90.00
#
_symmetry.space_group_name_H-M   'P 1'
#
loop_
_entity.id
_entity.type
_entity.pdbx_description
1 polymer ?
#
loop_
_entity_poly.entity_id
_entity_poly.type
_entity_poly.pdbx_seq_one_letter_code
_entity_poly.pdbx_strand_id
1 'polypeptide(L)'
;MSKASAPGTASRTVNPPQPNDFHWGYYFHTSPQGGLKYHIRNLGAGWIPDHGSTGGVFKSNFLCVLIQIASVPPAKHSQLDQVMRSRDRDVNSIPGVTCRVWLVVVILQALIQAGVVRCSSVEALQQECMAFGNQYSAGAATNTQPRPVVRSRMCL
;
A
#
# COMPACT_ATOMS: atom_id res chain seq x y z
N MET A 1 19.12 28.33 -23.87
CA MET A 1 18.36 29.48 -23.36
C MET A 1 17.87 29.13 -21.97
N SER A 2 18.54 29.64 -20.95
CA SER A 2 18.22 29.38 -19.54
C SER A 2 17.09 30.29 -19.06
N LYS A 3 16.23 29.76 -18.18
CA LYS A 3 15.63 30.58 -17.12
C LYS A 3 15.56 29.78 -15.81
N ALA A 4 15.95 30.48 -14.76
CA ALA A 4 16.37 30.00 -13.44
C ALA A 4 15.35 29.16 -12.67
N SER A 5 15.85 28.12 -12.00
CA SER A 5 15.19 27.45 -10.88
C SER A 5 15.20 28.35 -9.65
N ALA A 6 14.02 28.67 -9.11
CA ALA A 6 13.88 29.26 -7.79
C ALA A 6 14.11 28.20 -6.69
N PRO A 7 14.73 28.55 -5.55
CA PRO A 7 14.98 27.61 -4.46
C PRO A 7 13.72 27.43 -3.59
N GLY A 8 13.45 26.19 -3.20
CA GLY A 8 12.68 25.86 -2.01
C GLY A 8 11.16 26.02 -2.10
N THR A 9 10.48 25.00 -2.63
CA THR A 9 9.18 24.60 -2.08
C THR A 9 9.37 23.24 -1.43
N ALA A 10 9.67 23.25 -0.13
CA ALA A 10 9.33 22.11 0.70
C ALA A 10 7.85 21.81 0.46
N SER A 11 7.54 20.59 0.01
CA SER A 11 6.17 20.09 -0.01
C SER A 11 5.59 20.37 1.37
N ARG A 12 4.61 21.27 1.43
CA ARG A 12 4.00 21.72 2.67
C ARG A 12 3.21 20.53 3.19
N THR A 13 3.82 19.71 4.03
CA THR A 13 3.12 18.67 4.76
C THR A 13 2.03 19.40 5.56
N VAL A 14 0.77 19.14 5.22
CA VAL A 14 -0.35 19.64 6.01
C VAL A 14 -0.17 19.02 7.39
N ASN A 15 0.10 19.88 8.37
CA ASN A 15 0.17 19.51 9.78
C ASN A 15 -1.12 20.04 10.42
N PRO A 16 -1.98 19.16 10.97
CA PRO A 16 -1.82 17.70 11.05
C PRO A 16 -2.11 16.97 9.72
N PRO A 17 -1.63 15.73 9.56
CA PRO A 17 -1.97 14.88 8.42
C PRO A 17 -3.49 14.80 8.21
N GLN A 18 -3.93 14.84 6.95
CA GLN A 18 -5.35 14.75 6.63
C GLN A 18 -5.90 13.35 6.96
N PRO A 19 -7.03 13.25 7.69
CA PRO A 19 -7.64 11.97 7.99
C PRO A 19 -8.01 11.18 6.73
N ASN A 20 -7.79 9.86 6.76
CA ASN A 20 -8.13 8.91 5.69
C ASN A 20 -7.43 9.15 4.34
N ASP A 21 -6.46 10.06 4.27
CA ASP A 21 -5.67 10.33 3.07
C ASP A 21 -4.32 9.61 3.14
N PHE A 22 -4.28 8.39 2.59
CA PHE A 22 -3.11 7.53 2.63
C PHE A 22 -2.77 7.01 1.25
N HIS A 23 -1.47 6.77 1.03
CA HIS A 23 -1.01 5.95 -0.09
C HIS A 23 -1.01 4.47 0.31
N TRP A 24 -1.61 3.62 -0.51
CA TRP A 24 -1.80 2.20 -0.22
C TRP A 24 -0.88 1.34 -1.07
N GLY A 25 -0.34 0.30 -0.45
CA GLY A 25 0.48 -0.71 -1.11
C GLY A 25 0.42 -2.04 -0.37
N TYR A 26 0.70 -3.12 -1.09
CA TYR A 26 0.84 -4.46 -0.53
C TYR A 26 2.32 -4.76 -0.33
N TYR A 27 2.67 -5.27 0.85
CA TYR A 27 3.99 -5.80 1.12
C TYR A 27 3.90 -7.30 1.35
N PHE A 28 4.63 -8.06 0.55
CA PHE A 28 4.76 -9.50 0.70
C PHE A 28 6.14 -9.84 1.24
N HIS A 29 6.21 -10.18 2.53
CA HIS A 29 7.45 -10.60 3.16
C HIS A 29 7.83 -12.01 2.70
N THR A 30 9.01 -12.19 2.11
CA THR A 30 9.45 -13.47 1.55
C THR A 30 10.73 -14.01 2.18
N SER A 31 11.54 -13.16 2.82
CA SER A 31 12.76 -13.57 3.51
C SER A 31 13.10 -12.61 4.66
N PRO A 32 13.97 -13.00 5.61
CA PRO A 32 14.42 -12.10 6.67
C PRO A 32 15.03 -10.79 6.17
N GLN A 33 15.56 -10.77 4.94
CA GLN A 33 16.18 -9.60 4.32
C GLN A 33 15.17 -8.69 3.62
N GLY A 34 13.93 -9.12 3.40
CA GLY A 34 12.95 -8.30 2.69
C GLY A 34 11.80 -9.05 2.05
N GLY A 35 11.25 -8.42 1.02
CA GLY A 35 10.07 -8.90 0.32
C GLY A 35 9.80 -8.17 -0.97
N LEU A 36 8.59 -8.34 -1.49
CA LEU A 36 8.08 -7.64 -2.66
C LEU A 36 7.10 -6.55 -2.21
N LYS A 37 7.22 -5.37 -2.82
CA LYS A 37 6.25 -4.29 -2.68
C LYS A 37 5.45 -4.18 -3.97
N TYR A 38 4.14 -4.02 -3.83
CA TYR A 38 3.23 -3.76 -4.93
C TYR A 38 2.37 -2.54 -4.63
N HIS A 39 2.44 -1.52 -5.47
CA HIS A 39 1.51 -0.39 -5.45
C HIS A 39 1.31 0.17 -6.86
N ILE A 40 0.39 1.11 -7.00
CA ILE A 40 0.25 1.94 -8.20
C ILE A 40 0.49 3.40 -7.82
N ARG A 41 1.10 4.18 -8.72
CA ARG A 41 1.38 5.61 -8.50
C ARG A 41 0.69 6.45 -9.55
N ASN A 42 0.18 7.62 -9.15
CA ASN A 42 -0.36 8.60 -10.08
C ASN A 42 0.75 9.59 -10.49
N LEU A 43 0.97 9.76 -11.80
CA LEU A 43 1.95 10.70 -12.36
C LEU A 43 1.28 11.88 -13.10
N GLY A 44 0.02 12.20 -12.78
CA GLY A 44 -0.76 13.27 -13.40
C GLY A 44 -1.48 12.86 -14.69
N ALA A 45 -0.83 12.09 -15.56
CA ALA A 45 -1.43 11.57 -16.80
C ALA A 45 -2.18 10.23 -16.61
N GLY A 46 -2.10 9.63 -15.42
CA GLY A 46 -2.69 8.33 -15.11
C GLY A 46 -1.93 7.58 -14.02
N TRP A 47 -2.41 6.37 -13.75
CA TRP A 47 -1.82 5.44 -12.79
C TRP A 47 -0.86 4.47 -13.48
N ILE A 48 0.27 4.21 -12.83
CA ILE A 48 1.26 3.23 -13.27
C ILE A 48 1.51 2.18 -12.17
N PRO A 49 1.62 0.88 -12.51
CA PRO A 49 2.14 -0.12 -11.59
C PRO A 49 3.60 0.17 -11.23
N ASP A 50 3.93 0.03 -9.95
CA ASP A 50 5.32 0.11 -9.46
C ASP A 50 5.53 -1.03 -8.46
N HIS A 51 6.11 -2.11 -8.96
CA HIS A 51 6.27 -3.36 -8.24
C HIS A 51 7.75 -3.73 -8.20
N GLY A 52 8.24 -4.20 -7.06
CA GLY A 52 9.64 -4.59 -6.97
C GLY A 52 10.07 -5.09 -5.60
N SER A 53 11.25 -5.71 -5.59
CA SER A 53 11.89 -6.18 -4.36
C SER A 53 12.29 -5.00 -3.47
N THR A 54 12.18 -5.17 -2.16
CA THR A 54 12.66 -4.22 -1.17
C THR A 54 13.16 -4.94 0.08
N GLY A 55 14.36 -4.56 0.54
CA GLY A 55 14.87 -4.93 1.86
C GLY A 55 14.66 -3.85 2.93
N GLY A 56 13.86 -2.83 2.62
CA GLY A 56 13.82 -1.59 3.39
C GLY A 56 12.41 -1.03 3.57
N VAL A 57 11.39 -1.87 3.72
CA VAL A 57 10.01 -1.37 3.91
C VAL A 57 9.94 -0.37 5.08
N PHE A 58 10.61 -0.69 6.20
CA PHE A 58 10.72 0.18 7.38
C PHE A 58 11.61 1.42 7.19
N LYS A 59 12.44 1.46 6.14
CA LYS A 59 13.26 2.64 5.78
C LYS A 59 12.47 3.68 4.98
N SER A 60 11.22 3.39 4.64
CA SER A 60 10.37 4.31 3.89
C SER A 60 9.96 5.49 4.79
N ASN A 61 10.40 6.70 4.42
CA ASN A 61 10.17 7.92 5.20
C ASN A 61 8.69 8.16 5.56
N PHE A 62 7.76 7.80 4.68
CA PHE A 62 6.32 8.03 4.87
C PHE A 62 5.53 6.76 5.20
N LEU A 63 6.19 5.65 5.54
CA LEU A 63 5.45 4.46 6.00
C LEU A 63 4.75 4.79 7.32
N CYS A 64 3.42 4.71 7.32
CA CYS A 64 2.60 4.95 8.49
C CYS A 64 2.51 3.70 9.38
N VAL A 65 2.11 2.56 8.79
CA VAL A 65 1.88 1.29 9.49
C VAL A 65 1.95 0.13 8.51
N LEU A 66 2.38 -1.04 8.97
CA LEU A 66 2.16 -2.32 8.27
C LEU A 66 1.04 -3.09 8.95
N ILE A 67 0.11 -3.59 8.15
CA ILE A 67 -1.07 -4.30 8.63
C ILE A 67 -1.02 -5.72 8.06
N GLN A 68 -0.77 -6.71 8.91
CA GLN A 68 -0.74 -8.11 8.52
C GLN A 68 -2.17 -8.63 8.32
N ILE A 69 -2.46 -9.12 7.11
CA ILE A 69 -3.78 -9.65 6.74
C ILE A 69 -3.79 -11.15 6.40
N ALA A 70 -2.62 -11.77 6.24
CA ALA A 70 -2.50 -13.19 5.94
C ALA A 70 -1.08 -13.73 6.20
N SER A 71 -0.97 -15.04 6.36
CA SER A 71 0.26 -15.80 6.18
C SER A 71 0.13 -16.67 4.93
N VAL A 72 0.94 -16.40 3.91
CA VAL A 72 0.78 -17.04 2.59
C VAL A 72 1.67 -18.29 2.48
N PRO A 73 1.11 -19.49 2.25
CA PRO A 73 1.91 -20.71 2.13
C PRO A 73 2.76 -20.68 0.84
N PRO A 74 3.96 -21.29 0.82
CA PRO A 74 4.86 -21.28 -0.35
C PRO A 74 4.19 -21.67 -1.67
N ALA A 75 3.31 -22.67 -1.64
CA ALA A 75 2.56 -23.14 -2.81
C ALA A 75 1.65 -22.07 -3.45
N LYS A 76 1.35 -20.97 -2.75
CA LYS A 76 0.50 -19.86 -3.22
C LYS A 76 1.29 -18.63 -3.63
N HIS A 77 2.62 -18.61 -3.50
CA HIS A 77 3.44 -17.41 -3.76
C HIS A 77 3.36 -16.96 -5.23
N SER A 78 3.43 -17.90 -6.17
CA SER A 78 3.27 -17.60 -7.61
C SER A 78 1.88 -17.08 -7.94
N GLN A 79 0.83 -17.68 -7.35
CA GLN A 79 -0.55 -17.25 -7.53
C GLN A 79 -0.78 -15.84 -6.96
N LEU A 80 -0.16 -15.52 -5.82
CA LEU A 80 -0.17 -14.16 -5.27
C LEU A 80 0.41 -13.17 -6.28
N ASP A 81 1.64 -13.40 -6.77
CA ASP A 81 2.29 -12.47 -7.71
C ASP A 81 1.48 -12.28 -9.00
N GLN A 82 0.91 -13.37 -9.54
CA GLN A 82 0.02 -13.31 -10.70
C GLN A 82 -1.21 -12.44 -10.44
N VAL A 83 -1.86 -12.57 -9.28
CA VAL A 83 -3.01 -11.74 -8.91
C VAL A 83 -2.59 -10.28 -8.74
N MET A 84 -1.49 -10.01 -8.05
CA MET A 84 -0.98 -8.64 -7.84
C MET A 84 -0.73 -7.90 -9.16
N ARG A 85 -0.28 -8.61 -10.20
CA ARG A 85 0.04 -8.06 -11.54
C ARG A 85 -1.10 -8.17 -12.55
N SER A 86 -2.25 -8.71 -12.16
CA SER A 86 -3.36 -9.04 -13.07
C SER A 86 -3.96 -7.83 -13.79
N ARG A 87 -3.74 -6.62 -13.28
CA ARG A 87 -4.27 -5.36 -13.81
C ARG A 87 -3.18 -4.42 -14.34
N ASP A 88 -1.94 -4.89 -14.50
CA ASP A 88 -0.82 -4.03 -14.89
C ASP A 88 -1.02 -3.34 -16.24
N ARG A 89 -1.68 -4.05 -17.19
CA ARG A 89 -1.90 -3.57 -18.56
C ARG A 89 -3.12 -2.65 -18.70
N ASP A 90 -4.02 -2.65 -17.74
CA ASP A 90 -5.31 -1.97 -17.84
C ASP A 90 -5.76 -1.31 -16.52
N VAL A 91 -4.79 -0.92 -15.69
CA VAL A 91 -5.02 -0.22 -14.41
C VAL A 91 -5.85 1.05 -14.60
N ASN A 92 -5.62 1.79 -15.69
CA ASN A 92 -6.34 3.04 -16.01
C ASN A 92 -7.76 2.79 -16.53
N SER A 93 -8.09 1.55 -16.90
CA SER A 93 -9.45 1.15 -17.30
C SER A 93 -10.34 0.82 -16.11
N ILE A 94 -9.79 0.76 -14.89
CA ILE A 94 -10.56 0.54 -13.66
C ILE A 94 -11.34 1.85 -13.34
N PRO A 95 -12.68 1.81 -13.26
CA PRO A 95 -13.47 3.01 -12.97
C PRO A 95 -13.10 3.64 -11.62
N GLY A 96 -12.81 4.94 -11.63
CA GLY A 96 -12.47 5.68 -10.41
C GLY A 96 -11.19 5.22 -9.71
N VAL A 97 -10.23 4.68 -10.47
CA VAL A 97 -9.03 4.06 -9.90
C VAL A 97 -8.25 5.02 -9.00
N THR A 98 -7.90 4.48 -7.84
CA THR A 98 -6.96 5.03 -6.87
C THR A 98 -6.11 3.88 -6.33
N CYS A 99 -4.98 4.15 -5.67
CA CYS A 99 -4.19 3.09 -5.03
C CYS A 99 -5.03 2.26 -4.04
N ARG A 100 -5.96 2.89 -3.31
CA ARG A 100 -6.93 2.22 -2.44
C ARG A 100 -7.90 1.34 -3.25
N VAL A 101 -8.54 1.89 -4.28
CA VAL A 101 -9.52 1.13 -5.10
C VAL A 101 -8.85 -0.06 -5.78
N TRP A 102 -7.67 0.15 -6.39
CA TRP A 102 -6.89 -0.94 -6.97
C TRP A 102 -6.58 -2.03 -5.95
N LEU A 103 -6.06 -1.67 -4.77
CA LEU A 103 -5.64 -2.67 -3.79
C LEU A 103 -6.83 -3.37 -3.11
N VAL A 104 -7.79 -2.62 -2.58
CA VAL A 104 -8.84 -3.14 -1.70
C VAL A 104 -10.02 -3.71 -2.50
N VAL A 105 -10.44 -3.03 -3.56
CA VAL A 105 -11.64 -3.42 -4.32
C VAL A 105 -11.31 -4.46 -5.39
N VAL A 106 -10.14 -4.34 -6.04
CA VAL A 106 -9.79 -5.21 -7.18
C VAL A 106 -8.88 -6.35 -6.76
N ILE A 107 -7.68 -6.02 -6.24
CA ILE A 107 -6.65 -7.02 -5.98
C ILE A 107 -7.00 -7.92 -4.79
N LEU A 108 -7.44 -7.34 -3.67
CA LEU A 108 -7.80 -8.13 -2.49
C LEU A 108 -8.98 -9.06 -2.76
N GLN A 109 -9.98 -8.61 -3.52
CA GLN A 109 -11.11 -9.46 -3.92
C GLN A 109 -10.62 -10.67 -4.74
N ALA A 110 -9.67 -10.46 -5.66
CA ALA A 110 -9.07 -11.55 -6.42
C ALA A 110 -8.21 -12.49 -5.56
N LEU A 111 -7.49 -11.96 -4.56
CA LEU A 111 -6.74 -12.79 -3.60
C LEU A 111 -7.66 -13.65 -2.73
N ILE A 112 -8.82 -13.12 -2.34
CA ILE A 112 -9.85 -13.88 -1.60
C ILE A 112 -10.43 -14.99 -2.48
N GLN A 113 -10.80 -14.69 -3.73
CA GLN A 113 -11.31 -15.68 -4.69
C GLN A 113 -10.27 -16.77 -4.99
N ALA A 114 -8.98 -16.43 -5.02
CA ALA A 114 -7.87 -17.37 -5.19
C ALA A 114 -7.57 -18.19 -3.91
N GLY A 115 -8.22 -17.88 -2.78
CA GLY A 115 -7.96 -18.50 -1.48
C GLY A 115 -6.58 -18.19 -0.91
N VAL A 116 -5.97 -17.07 -1.32
CA VAL A 116 -4.66 -16.60 -0.83
C VAL A 116 -4.82 -15.82 0.47
N VAL A 117 -5.90 -15.04 0.58
CA VAL A 117 -6.26 -14.26 1.78
C VAL A 117 -7.68 -14.65 2.19
N ARG A 118 -7.97 -14.63 3.49
CA ARG A 118 -9.33 -14.83 4.01
C ARG A 118 -9.72 -13.64 4.85
N CYS A 119 -10.82 -12.99 4.48
CA CYS A 119 -11.37 -11.85 5.19
C CYS A 119 -12.85 -12.06 5.45
N SER A 120 -13.32 -11.64 6.63
CA SER A 120 -14.74 -11.68 6.99
C SER A 120 -15.54 -10.54 6.33
N SER A 121 -14.92 -9.38 6.14
CA SER A 121 -15.48 -8.26 5.37
C SER A 121 -14.36 -7.39 4.81
N VAL A 122 -14.41 -7.09 3.51
CA VAL A 122 -13.47 -6.21 2.82
C VAL A 122 -13.71 -4.75 3.22
N GLU A 123 -14.97 -4.37 3.39
CA GLU A 123 -15.38 -3.03 3.82
C GLU A 123 -14.87 -2.74 5.23
N ALA A 124 -15.04 -3.68 6.16
CA ALA A 124 -14.56 -3.54 7.53
C ALA A 124 -13.03 -3.52 7.60
N LEU A 125 -12.34 -4.32 6.77
CA LEU A 125 -10.88 -4.25 6.65
C LEU A 125 -10.43 -2.85 6.20
N GLN A 126 -11.11 -2.26 5.21
CA GLN A 126 -10.76 -0.92 4.73
C GLN A 126 -10.88 0.12 5.85
N GLN A 127 -11.97 0.06 6.64
CA GLN A 127 -12.18 0.94 7.78
C GLN A 127 -11.13 0.73 8.86
N GLU A 128 -10.77 -0.52 9.17
CA GLU A 128 -9.71 -0.86 10.11
C GLU A 128 -8.35 -0.29 9.66
N CYS A 129 -8.00 -0.45 8.39
CA CYS A 129 -6.77 0.09 7.83
C CYS A 129 -6.71 1.63 7.90
N MET A 130 -7.83 2.31 7.63
CA MET A 130 -7.93 3.76 7.80
C MET A 130 -7.80 4.18 9.26
N ALA A 131 -8.43 3.46 10.19
CA ALA A 131 -8.34 3.73 11.62
C ALA A 131 -6.89 3.63 12.12
N PHE A 132 -6.17 2.56 11.75
CA PHE A 132 -4.74 2.44 12.06
C PHE A 132 -3.92 3.55 11.38
N GLY A 133 -4.21 3.86 10.12
CA GLY A 133 -3.56 4.97 9.42
C GLY A 133 -3.71 6.29 10.16
N ASN A 134 -4.92 6.63 10.61
CA ASN A 134 -5.21 7.85 11.37
C ASN A 134 -4.51 7.84 12.73
N GLN A 135 -4.47 6.69 13.41
CA GLN A 135 -3.81 6.54 14.71
C GLN A 135 -2.30 6.79 14.62
N TYR A 136 -1.64 6.35 13.54
CA TYR A 136 -0.19 6.39 13.41
C TYR A 136 0.34 7.51 12.50
N SER A 137 -0.52 8.26 11.82
CA SER A 137 -0.14 9.30 10.83
C SER A 137 0.72 10.42 11.42
N ALA A 138 0.44 10.85 12.65
CA ALA A 138 1.23 11.88 13.33
C ALA A 138 2.69 11.43 13.54
N GLY A 139 2.88 10.21 14.04
CA GLY A 139 4.22 9.61 14.18
C GLY A 139 4.90 9.34 12.84
N ALA A 140 4.12 9.04 11.80
CA ALA A 140 4.62 8.94 10.43
C ALA A 140 5.24 10.28 9.98
N ALA A 141 4.50 11.37 10.15
CA ALA A 141 4.89 12.74 9.75
C ALA A 141 6.13 13.27 10.49
N THR A 142 6.32 12.86 11.76
CA THR A 142 7.50 13.22 12.57
C THR A 142 8.65 12.20 12.49
N ASN A 143 8.55 11.20 11.61
CA ASN A 143 9.54 10.13 11.45
C ASN A 143 9.85 9.35 12.75
N THR A 144 8.84 9.13 13.61
CA THR A 144 8.98 8.28 14.79
C THR A 144 9.21 6.82 14.41
N GLN A 145 10.26 6.21 14.98
CA GLN A 145 10.67 4.82 14.73
C GLN A 145 10.65 3.99 16.02
N PRO A 146 10.44 2.66 15.95
CA PRO A 146 10.15 1.87 14.76
C PRO A 146 8.72 2.09 14.22
N ARG A 147 8.50 1.87 12.92
CA ARG A 147 7.14 1.91 12.36
C ARG A 147 6.31 0.73 12.89
N PRO A 148 5.03 0.96 13.24
CA PRO A 148 4.17 -0.06 13.83
C PRO A 148 3.85 -1.19 12.83
N VAL A 149 3.77 -2.41 13.36
CA VAL A 149 3.21 -3.58 12.70
C VAL A 149 2.03 -4.05 13.53
N VAL A 150 0.86 -4.11 12.92
CA VAL A 150 -0.37 -4.58 13.58
C VAL A 150 -0.97 -5.74 12.79
N ARG A 151 -1.82 -6.54 13.43
CA ARG A 151 -2.54 -7.63 12.79
C ARG A 151 -3.99 -7.24 12.60
N SER A 152 -4.51 -7.45 11.39
CA SER A 152 -5.93 -7.24 11.10
C SER A 152 -6.79 -8.19 11.91
N ARG A 153 -7.94 -7.70 12.39
CA ARG A 153 -8.99 -8.55 12.97
C ARG A 153 -9.95 -9.07 11.90
N MET A 154 -9.96 -8.42 10.74
CA MET A 154 -10.87 -8.73 9.64
C MET A 154 -10.34 -9.83 8.73
N CYS A 155 -9.02 -9.98 8.62
CA CYS A 155 -8.36 -10.99 7.80
C CYS A 155 -7.30 -11.78 8.57
N LEU A 156 -7.27 -13.11 8.38
CA LEU A 156 -6.32 -14.04 9.02
C LEU A 156 -5.87 -15.15 8.06
#